data_AF-A0A9E3NPR3-F1
#
_entry.id   AF-A0A9E3NPR3-F1
#
_cell.length_a   1.000
_cell.length_b   1.000
_cell.length_c   1.000
_cell.angle_alpha   90.00
_cell.angle_beta   90.00
_cell.angle_gamma   90.00
#
_symmetry.space_group_name_H-M   'P 1'
#
loop_
_entity.id
_entity.type
_entity.pdbx_description
1 polymer ?
#
loop_
_entity_poly.entity_id
_entity_poly.type
_entity_poly.pdbx_seq_one_letter_code
_entity_poly.pdbx_strand_id
1 'polypeptide(L)'
;MPPRGSTPPRAPRSIPPGADAYSDLLRDTRGLRREQSHARDQWIARLPDNRRDETLFELEVLLKGLATFANPRNHPGPPKKQAIVAQDFREALVLARDGMQRVVALCRVLLGEKERAFVFQRYLEHLLPDDGARSRLVRGTSSQDTPEESLFLLRHALTNLLEVMGGVTRLPRVPFRTFYATLSVAHREVSLSAFFNPLAALEFRPEFDRITNVRVLELMRQVPGEQARRLVALTFLSLFRMLRYLALLEHVVREPRPGGVVYLILSVLRSDARALTGYLRKQAGQQLADSYERELFKIPAAQLDAKYEEMLGEAHRLLAIKATLGGIAANLRLELRRTFEHDFPPADGKATSDMMRTSVASIASNLRPALQNAVLVLGKALGARLDEHGVFDDAAARRSLSNRLRRDVWMFAQIVRAFGAKARGTPSREDRWSGPSSLQFVREFLTYFNAMGYPLLRAADYPRFDAFIAALNALEETDLLDPARLERAVAEAEQFFAFLSQLFEQIGQRDELKTVPFDRRAAAEALRLYLGD
;
A
#
# COMPACT_ATOMS: atom_id res chain seq x y z
N MET A 1 -23.69 14.37 -2.98
CA MET A 1 -22.89 14.51 -1.74
C MET A 1 -21.76 13.50 -1.77
N PRO A 2 -20.50 13.90 -1.57
CA PRO A 2 -19.37 12.96 -1.52
C PRO A 2 -19.49 12.10 -0.24
N PRO A 3 -19.06 10.82 -0.28
CA PRO A 3 -19.02 10.01 0.94
C PRO A 3 -17.98 10.64 1.87
N ARG A 4 -18.41 11.01 3.08
CA ARG A 4 -17.51 11.42 4.16
C ARG A 4 -16.56 10.25 4.40
N GLY A 5 -15.26 10.56 4.29
CA GLY A 5 -14.19 9.59 4.34
C GLY A 5 -14.19 8.79 5.64
N SER A 6 -13.54 7.63 5.54
CA SER A 6 -12.94 6.88 6.65
C SER A 6 -12.67 7.78 7.85
N THR A 7 -13.22 7.42 9.01
CA THR A 7 -12.83 7.96 10.30
C THR A 7 -11.29 8.04 10.35
N PRO A 8 -10.71 9.20 10.68
CA PRO A 8 -9.27 9.28 10.83
C PRO A 8 -8.82 8.24 11.85
N PRO A 9 -7.65 7.60 11.67
CA PRO A 9 -7.10 6.73 12.69
C PRO A 9 -7.10 7.51 14.01
N ARG A 10 -7.63 6.87 15.05
CA ARG A 10 -7.71 7.41 16.41
C ARG A 10 -6.36 8.04 16.76
N ALA A 11 -6.37 9.26 17.33
CA ALA A 11 -5.14 9.96 17.70
C ALA A 11 -4.20 9.00 18.44
N PRO A 12 -2.92 8.89 18.04
CA PRO A 12 -2.03 7.89 18.60
C PRO A 12 -1.89 8.13 20.10
N ARG A 13 -2.19 7.10 20.89
CA ARG A 13 -1.81 7.08 22.31
C ARG A 13 -0.29 7.19 22.38
N SER A 14 0.21 8.03 23.27
CA SER A 14 1.63 8.11 23.59
C SER A 14 2.14 6.73 24.01
N ILE A 15 3.19 6.27 23.34
CA ILE A 15 3.88 5.01 23.65
C ILE A 15 4.58 5.21 25.01
N PRO A 16 4.39 4.29 25.98
CA PRO A 16 5.12 4.36 27.25
C PRO A 16 6.64 4.40 27.03
N PRO A 17 7.43 5.11 27.85
CA PRO A 17 8.88 5.10 27.75
C PRO A 17 9.42 3.67 27.78
N GLY A 18 10.11 3.24 26.71
CA GLY A 18 10.66 1.89 26.57
C GLY A 18 9.76 0.87 25.84
N ALA A 19 8.54 1.24 25.43
CA ALA A 19 7.70 0.37 24.62
C ALA A 19 8.12 0.35 23.13
N ASP A 20 7.93 -0.81 22.51
CA ASP A 20 8.34 -1.10 21.14
C ASP A 20 7.22 -0.73 20.16
N ALA A 21 7.40 0.36 19.40
CA ALA A 21 6.39 0.87 18.46
C ALA A 21 5.92 -0.19 17.45
N TYR A 22 6.79 -1.13 17.09
CA TYR A 22 6.44 -2.29 16.26
C TYR A 22 5.44 -3.21 16.98
N SER A 23 5.74 -3.57 18.22
CA SER A 23 4.87 -4.40 19.06
C SER A 23 3.52 -3.71 19.34
N ASP A 24 3.52 -2.39 19.53
CA ASP A 24 2.30 -1.61 19.74
C ASP A 24 1.42 -1.59 18.48
N LEU A 25 2.02 -1.42 17.29
CA LEU A 25 1.30 -1.51 16.02
C LEU A 25 0.70 -2.90 15.78
N LEU A 26 1.27 -3.97 16.34
CA LEU A 26 0.71 -5.32 16.27
C LEU A 26 -0.31 -5.63 17.37
N ARG A 27 -0.33 -4.88 18.48
CA ARG A 27 -1.22 -5.13 19.63
C ARG A 27 -2.43 -4.22 19.64
N ASP A 28 -2.20 -2.91 19.50
CA ASP A 28 -3.20 -1.88 19.81
C ASP A 28 -4.08 -1.48 18.62
N THR A 29 -3.75 -1.93 17.40
CA THR A 29 -4.57 -1.61 16.24
C THR A 29 -5.77 -2.52 16.07
N ARG A 30 -5.87 -3.63 16.83
CA ARG A 30 -6.75 -4.77 16.52
C ARG A 30 -8.27 -4.50 16.55
N GLY A 31 -8.69 -3.38 17.15
CA GLY A 31 -10.09 -3.15 17.52
C GLY A 31 -10.66 -4.13 18.56
N LEU A 32 -9.94 -5.20 18.89
CA LEU A 32 -10.29 -6.24 19.85
C LEU A 32 -9.99 -5.80 21.29
N ARG A 33 -10.88 -6.16 22.21
CA ARG A 33 -10.58 -6.14 23.65
C ARG A 33 -9.52 -7.19 23.98
N ARG A 34 -8.80 -7.02 25.09
CA ARG A 34 -7.75 -7.97 25.53
C ARG A 34 -8.27 -9.41 25.61
N GLU A 35 -9.45 -9.61 26.19
CA GLU A 35 -10.11 -10.91 26.33
C GLU A 35 -10.43 -11.53 24.97
N GLN A 36 -10.96 -10.73 24.03
CA GLN A 36 -11.24 -11.18 22.66
C GLN A 36 -9.96 -11.55 21.91
N SER A 37 -8.89 -10.76 22.08
CA SER A 37 -7.59 -11.11 21.50
C SER A 37 -7.09 -12.46 22.03
N HIS A 38 -7.20 -12.69 23.34
CA HIS A 38 -6.76 -13.94 23.94
C HIS A 38 -7.61 -15.14 23.47
N ALA A 39 -8.93 -14.98 23.42
CA ALA A 39 -9.84 -16.01 22.91
C ALA A 39 -9.55 -16.35 21.44
N ARG A 40 -9.25 -15.33 20.61
CA ARG A 40 -8.83 -15.51 19.22
C ARG A 40 -7.52 -16.27 19.10
N ASP A 41 -6.50 -15.89 19.87
CA ASP A 41 -5.19 -16.56 19.86
C ASP A 41 -5.33 -18.05 20.25
N GLN A 42 -6.14 -18.35 21.27
CA GLN A 42 -6.45 -19.74 21.68
C GLN A 42 -7.19 -20.52 20.59
N TRP A 43 -8.16 -19.90 19.93
CA TRP A 43 -8.90 -20.52 18.84
C TRP A 43 -7.99 -20.86 17.66
N ILE A 44 -7.15 -19.93 17.22
CA ILE A 44 -6.19 -20.15 16.13
C ILE A 44 -5.25 -21.30 16.46
N ALA A 45 -4.75 -21.38 17.70
CA ALA A 45 -3.87 -22.46 18.13
C ALA A 45 -4.51 -23.85 18.03
N ARG A 46 -5.84 -23.95 18.15
CA ARG A 46 -6.61 -25.21 18.06
C ARG A 46 -7.00 -25.59 16.63
N LEU A 47 -6.83 -24.70 15.65
CA LEU A 47 -7.16 -25.03 14.26
C LEU A 47 -6.22 -26.13 13.74
N PRO A 48 -6.77 -27.21 13.13
CA PRO A 48 -6.01 -28.40 12.73
C PRO A 48 -5.18 -28.22 11.44
N ASP A 49 -5.34 -27.09 10.74
CA ASP A 49 -4.73 -26.85 9.42
C ASP A 49 -3.32 -26.26 9.53
N ASN A 50 -2.36 -26.91 8.89
CA ASN A 50 -0.98 -26.41 8.74
C ASN A 50 -0.92 -25.08 7.96
N ARG A 51 -1.99 -24.71 7.24
CA ARG A 51 -2.14 -23.44 6.51
C ARG A 51 -3.12 -22.46 7.16
N ARG A 52 -3.47 -22.65 8.44
CA ARG A 52 -4.45 -21.81 9.16
C ARG A 52 -4.18 -20.30 9.05
N ASP A 53 -2.93 -19.88 9.15
CA ASP A 53 -2.56 -18.45 9.09
C ASP A 53 -2.75 -17.88 7.67
N GLU A 54 -2.54 -18.70 6.64
CA GLU A 54 -2.76 -18.33 5.24
C GLU A 54 -4.25 -18.28 4.91
N THR A 55 -5.03 -19.27 5.38
CA THR A 55 -6.49 -19.30 5.23
C THR A 55 -7.14 -18.11 5.94
N LEU A 56 -6.69 -17.79 7.16
CA LEU A 56 -7.18 -16.63 7.90
C LEU A 56 -6.77 -15.30 7.25
N PHE A 57 -5.54 -15.22 6.73
CA PHE A 57 -5.09 -14.06 5.97
C PHE A 57 -5.94 -13.84 4.71
N GLU A 58 -6.18 -14.90 3.92
CA GLU A 58 -7.04 -14.82 2.75
C GLU A 58 -8.46 -14.37 3.13
N LEU A 59 -9.03 -14.94 4.19
CA LEU A 59 -10.35 -14.54 4.69
C LEU A 59 -10.39 -13.04 5.01
N GLU A 60 -9.49 -12.54 5.85
CA GLU A 60 -9.49 -11.13 6.23
C GLU A 60 -9.22 -10.18 5.05
N VAL A 61 -8.36 -10.58 4.11
CA VAL A 61 -8.15 -9.82 2.88
C VAL A 61 -9.43 -9.75 2.05
N LEU A 62 -10.16 -10.85 1.89
CA LEU A 62 -11.40 -10.84 1.10
C LEU A 62 -12.55 -10.10 1.80
N LEU A 63 -12.67 -10.20 3.12
CA LEU A 63 -13.63 -9.41 3.90
C LEU A 63 -13.38 -7.91 3.74
N LYS A 64 -12.11 -7.48 3.83
CA LYS A 64 -11.71 -6.11 3.53
C LYS A 64 -11.96 -5.75 2.06
N GLY A 65 -11.70 -6.70 1.16
CA GLY A 65 -11.91 -6.57 -0.28
C GLY A 65 -13.35 -6.24 -0.64
N LEU A 66 -14.33 -6.90 -0.01
CA LEU A 66 -15.76 -6.59 -0.22
C LEU A 66 -16.07 -5.12 0.08
N ALA A 67 -15.52 -4.57 1.17
CA ALA A 67 -15.70 -3.17 1.54
C ALA A 67 -14.94 -2.21 0.61
N THR A 68 -13.66 -2.49 0.32
CA THR A 68 -12.85 -1.60 -0.52
C THR A 68 -13.31 -1.61 -1.98
N PHE A 69 -13.85 -2.72 -2.48
CA PHE A 69 -14.35 -2.88 -3.84
C PHE A 69 -15.66 -2.13 -4.08
N ALA A 70 -16.39 -1.76 -3.03
CA ALA A 70 -17.54 -0.86 -3.13
C ALA A 70 -17.16 0.55 -3.62
N ASN A 71 -15.88 0.93 -3.53
CA ASN A 71 -15.35 2.18 -4.05
C ASN A 71 -14.76 1.99 -5.46
N PRO A 72 -15.41 2.51 -6.52
CA PRO A 72 -14.93 2.33 -7.90
C PRO A 72 -13.55 2.93 -8.15
N ARG A 73 -13.06 3.84 -7.30
CA ARG A 73 -11.68 4.35 -7.41
C ARG A 73 -10.63 3.27 -7.20
N ASN A 74 -10.99 2.14 -6.59
CA ASN A 74 -10.11 1.00 -6.38
C ASN A 74 -10.15 -0.01 -7.54
N HIS A 75 -11.11 0.11 -8.46
CA HIS A 75 -11.22 -0.78 -9.61
C HIS A 75 -10.06 -0.56 -10.60
N PRO A 76 -9.48 -1.62 -11.16
CA PRO A 76 -8.54 -1.50 -12.27
C PRO A 76 -9.19 -0.96 -13.55
N GLY A 77 -8.35 -0.56 -14.49
CA GLY A 77 -8.68 0.10 -15.73
C GLY A 77 -8.49 1.62 -15.68
N PRO A 78 -8.42 2.27 -16.86
CA PRO A 78 -8.27 3.71 -16.96
C PRO A 78 -9.48 4.43 -16.37
N PRO A 79 -9.31 5.68 -15.89
CA PRO A 79 -10.41 6.50 -15.41
C PRO A 79 -11.50 6.64 -16.48
N LYS A 80 -12.71 6.16 -16.18
CA LYS A 80 -13.85 6.29 -17.10
C LYS A 80 -14.27 7.76 -17.21
N LYS A 81 -14.39 8.29 -18.44
CA LYS A 81 -14.94 9.63 -18.72
C LYS A 81 -16.40 9.77 -18.29
N GLN A 82 -17.14 8.66 -18.32
CA GLN A 82 -18.54 8.61 -17.94
C GLN A 82 -18.70 8.80 -16.41
N ALA A 83 -19.64 9.66 -16.02
CA ALA A 83 -19.99 9.86 -14.61
C ALA A 83 -20.41 8.53 -13.94
N ILE A 84 -20.02 8.32 -12.68
CA ILE A 84 -20.27 7.08 -11.92
C ILE A 84 -21.74 6.66 -11.96
N VAL A 85 -22.67 7.61 -11.87
CA VAL A 85 -24.12 7.34 -11.88
C VAL A 85 -24.65 6.75 -13.18
N ALA A 86 -23.93 6.97 -14.30
CA ALA A 86 -24.33 6.49 -15.62
C ALA A 86 -23.68 5.13 -15.97
N GLN A 87 -22.68 4.69 -15.21
CA GLN A 87 -22.02 3.41 -15.43
C GLN A 87 -22.90 2.23 -15.00
N ASP A 88 -22.71 1.09 -15.65
CA ASP A 88 -23.27 -0.19 -15.23
C ASP A 88 -22.24 -0.95 -14.37
N PHE A 89 -22.69 -1.42 -13.21
CA PHE A 89 -21.90 -2.15 -12.22
C PHE A 89 -22.27 -3.62 -12.13
N ARG A 90 -23.05 -4.16 -13.08
CA ARG A 90 -23.46 -5.57 -13.07
C ARG A 90 -22.27 -6.51 -13.00
N GLU A 91 -21.30 -6.35 -13.90
CA GLU A 91 -20.10 -7.22 -13.95
C GLU A 91 -19.23 -7.08 -12.71
N ALA A 92 -19.08 -5.86 -12.19
CA ALA A 92 -18.42 -5.64 -10.91
C ALA A 92 -19.13 -6.38 -9.76
N LEU A 93 -20.47 -6.36 -9.74
CA LEU A 93 -21.24 -7.08 -8.72
C LEU A 93 -21.10 -8.61 -8.85
N VAL A 94 -21.01 -9.15 -10.07
CA VAL A 94 -20.72 -10.56 -10.32
C VAL A 94 -19.37 -10.94 -9.71
N LEU A 95 -18.32 -10.14 -9.96
CA LEU A 95 -17.00 -10.37 -9.37
C LEU A 95 -17.02 -10.32 -7.83
N ALA A 96 -17.73 -9.36 -7.25
CA ALA A 96 -17.88 -9.28 -5.80
C ALA A 96 -18.64 -10.48 -5.22
N ARG A 97 -19.67 -10.97 -5.93
CA ARG A 97 -20.42 -12.18 -5.54
C ARG A 97 -19.51 -13.41 -5.56
N ASP A 98 -18.72 -13.59 -6.60
CA ASP A 98 -17.80 -14.72 -6.73
C ASP A 98 -16.71 -14.68 -5.64
N GLY A 99 -16.21 -13.48 -5.29
CA GLY A 99 -15.32 -13.30 -4.15
C GLY A 99 -15.99 -13.60 -2.80
N MET A 100 -17.27 -13.24 -2.63
CA MET A 100 -18.04 -13.56 -1.42
C MET A 100 -18.32 -15.07 -1.30
N GLN A 101 -18.46 -15.80 -2.41
CA GLN A 101 -18.53 -17.27 -2.38
C GLN A 101 -17.26 -17.88 -1.80
N ARG A 102 -16.09 -17.33 -2.17
CA ARG A 102 -14.81 -17.74 -1.57
C ARG A 102 -14.75 -17.42 -0.08
N VAL A 103 -15.23 -16.26 0.36
CA VAL A 103 -15.34 -15.92 1.79
C VAL A 103 -16.17 -16.96 2.55
N VAL A 104 -17.35 -17.32 2.04
CA VAL A 104 -18.19 -18.36 2.67
C VAL A 104 -17.49 -19.72 2.72
N ALA A 105 -16.76 -20.08 1.66
CA ALA A 105 -15.95 -21.31 1.64
C ALA A 105 -14.84 -21.30 2.71
N LEU A 106 -14.12 -20.18 2.87
CA LEU A 106 -13.08 -20.03 3.89
C LEU A 106 -13.66 -20.08 5.30
N CYS A 107 -14.81 -19.43 5.55
CA CYS A 107 -15.52 -19.54 6.83
C CYS A 107 -15.88 -20.99 7.15
N ARG A 108 -16.34 -21.76 6.16
CA ARG A 108 -16.63 -23.20 6.33
C ARG A 108 -15.39 -23.99 6.72
N VAL A 109 -14.25 -23.74 6.08
CA VAL A 109 -12.98 -24.40 6.42
C VAL A 109 -12.58 -24.08 7.86
N LEU A 110 -12.65 -22.81 8.25
CA LEU A 110 -12.26 -22.35 9.59
C LEU A 110 -13.23 -22.76 10.71
N LEU A 111 -14.50 -23.02 10.40
CA LEU A 111 -15.47 -23.57 11.37
C LEU A 111 -15.29 -25.08 11.63
N GLY A 112 -14.66 -25.82 10.71
CA GLY A 112 -14.43 -27.26 10.85
C GLY A 112 -15.72 -28.03 11.16
N GLU A 113 -15.74 -28.77 12.28
CA GLU A 113 -16.90 -29.59 12.69
C GLU A 113 -18.16 -28.76 13.02
N LYS A 114 -17.99 -27.51 13.47
CA LYS A 114 -19.11 -26.60 13.80
C LYS A 114 -19.92 -26.19 12.56
N GLU A 115 -19.42 -26.45 11.35
CA GLU A 115 -20.18 -26.31 10.11
C GLU A 115 -21.47 -27.16 10.12
N ARG A 116 -21.46 -28.35 10.73
CA ARG A 116 -22.66 -29.21 10.78
C ARG A 116 -23.79 -28.53 11.56
N ALA A 117 -23.44 -27.84 12.66
CA ALA A 117 -24.39 -27.06 13.44
C ALA A 117 -24.98 -25.91 12.61
N PHE A 118 -24.19 -25.28 11.72
CA PHE A 118 -24.69 -24.26 10.81
C PHE A 118 -25.76 -24.81 9.88
N VAL A 119 -25.49 -25.93 9.22
CA VAL A 119 -26.42 -26.52 8.25
C VAL A 119 -27.72 -26.90 8.95
N PHE A 120 -27.64 -27.47 10.15
CA PHE A 120 -28.79 -27.82 10.96
C PHE A 120 -29.63 -26.60 11.37
N GLN A 121 -28.98 -25.53 11.86
CA GLN A 121 -29.69 -24.30 12.21
C GLN A 121 -30.42 -23.69 11.00
N ARG A 122 -29.75 -23.61 9.85
CA ARG A 122 -30.38 -23.08 8.62
C ARG A 122 -31.57 -23.94 8.19
N TYR A 123 -31.48 -25.26 8.33
CA TYR A 123 -32.60 -26.16 8.07
C TYR A 123 -33.79 -25.87 9.00
N LEU A 124 -33.55 -25.69 10.30
CA LEU A 124 -34.59 -25.32 11.27
C LEU A 124 -35.25 -23.99 10.93
N GLU A 125 -34.50 -22.97 10.52
CA GLU A 125 -35.06 -21.67 10.13
C GLU A 125 -36.08 -21.76 8.98
N HIS A 126 -35.92 -22.71 8.05
CA HIS A 126 -36.87 -22.91 6.94
C HIS A 126 -38.07 -23.77 7.35
N LEU A 127 -37.90 -24.65 8.33
CA LEU A 127 -38.95 -25.55 8.78
C LEU A 127 -39.86 -24.96 9.86
N LEU A 128 -39.38 -24.00 10.65
CA LEU A 128 -40.15 -23.41 11.75
C LEU A 128 -41.25 -22.50 11.20
N PRO A 129 -42.55 -22.86 11.33
CA PRO A 129 -43.64 -22.04 10.83
C PRO A 129 -43.85 -20.79 11.70
N ASP A 130 -43.59 -20.88 13.01
CA ASP A 130 -43.82 -19.82 13.98
C ASP A 130 -42.71 -18.74 13.97
N ASP A 131 -43.11 -17.48 13.77
CA ASP A 131 -42.22 -16.30 13.82
C ASP A 131 -41.59 -16.12 15.21
N GLY A 132 -42.29 -16.52 16.28
CA GLY A 132 -41.77 -16.47 17.65
C GLY A 132 -40.62 -17.45 17.86
N ALA A 133 -40.77 -18.69 17.39
CA ALA A 133 -39.73 -19.71 17.39
C ALA A 133 -38.52 -19.30 16.54
N ARG A 134 -38.74 -18.75 15.34
CA ARG A 134 -37.65 -18.21 14.49
C ARG A 134 -36.92 -17.06 15.19
N SER A 135 -37.65 -16.12 15.79
CA SER A 135 -37.05 -14.99 16.52
C SER A 135 -36.21 -15.44 17.72
N ARG A 136 -36.67 -16.45 18.47
CA ARG A 136 -35.91 -17.03 19.58
C ARG A 136 -34.65 -17.75 19.10
N LEU A 137 -34.75 -18.51 18.01
CA LEU A 137 -33.60 -19.19 17.40
C LEU A 137 -32.51 -18.18 17.01
N VAL A 138 -32.88 -17.12 16.28
CA VAL A 138 -31.95 -16.07 15.84
C VAL A 138 -31.34 -15.33 17.04
N ARG A 139 -32.15 -14.93 18.03
CA ARG A 139 -31.66 -14.24 19.24
C ARG A 139 -30.73 -15.12 20.07
N GLY A 140 -31.04 -16.41 20.20
CA GLY A 140 -30.22 -17.37 20.94
C GLY A 140 -28.83 -17.57 20.34
N THR A 141 -28.68 -17.34 19.04
CA THR A 141 -27.39 -17.44 18.32
C THR A 141 -26.72 -16.09 18.04
N SER A 142 -27.26 -14.98 18.60
CA SER A 142 -26.75 -13.63 18.33
C SER A 142 -25.53 -13.23 19.17
N SER A 143 -25.11 -14.04 20.16
CA SER A 143 -23.89 -13.79 20.92
C SER A 143 -22.65 -13.96 20.03
N GLN A 144 -21.62 -13.19 20.34
CA GLN A 144 -20.29 -13.28 19.69
C GLN A 144 -19.24 -13.27 20.78
N ASP A 145 -19.35 -14.21 21.73
CA ASP A 145 -18.45 -14.30 22.87
C ASP A 145 -17.18 -15.10 22.49
N THR A 146 -17.30 -15.96 21.49
CA THR A 146 -16.20 -16.74 20.92
C THR A 146 -15.92 -16.39 19.44
N PRO A 147 -14.68 -16.62 18.96
CA PRO A 147 -14.36 -16.50 17.53
C PRO A 147 -15.28 -17.36 16.66
N GLU A 148 -15.60 -18.59 17.07
CA GLU A 148 -16.43 -19.47 16.27
C GLU A 148 -17.87 -18.97 16.11
N GLU A 149 -18.47 -18.40 17.17
CA GLU A 149 -19.80 -17.77 17.08
C GLU A 149 -19.78 -16.55 16.17
N SER A 150 -18.74 -15.71 16.26
CA SER A 150 -18.59 -14.55 15.37
C SER A 150 -18.42 -14.97 13.91
N LEU A 151 -17.63 -16.01 13.65
CA LEU A 151 -17.44 -16.58 12.32
C LEU A 151 -18.72 -17.21 11.80
N PHE A 152 -19.47 -17.89 12.66
CA PHE A 152 -20.77 -18.49 12.35
C PHE A 152 -21.77 -17.43 11.89
N LEU A 153 -21.93 -16.35 12.66
CA LEU A 153 -22.82 -15.24 12.31
C LEU A 153 -22.39 -14.54 11.02
N LEU A 154 -21.09 -14.28 10.85
CA LEU A 154 -20.56 -13.69 9.63
C LEU A 154 -20.86 -14.58 8.41
N ARG A 155 -20.62 -15.88 8.53
CA ARG A 155 -20.92 -16.86 7.48
C ARG A 155 -22.40 -16.91 7.16
N HIS A 156 -23.27 -16.88 8.17
CA HIS A 156 -24.72 -16.81 8.00
C HIS A 156 -25.14 -15.58 7.20
N ALA A 157 -24.72 -14.39 7.66
CA ALA A 157 -25.09 -13.12 7.03
C ALA A 157 -24.60 -13.03 5.58
N LEU A 158 -23.36 -13.44 5.30
CA LEU A 158 -22.81 -13.43 3.94
C LEU A 158 -23.48 -14.46 3.03
N THR A 159 -23.93 -15.58 3.57
CA THR A 159 -24.68 -16.57 2.77
C THR A 159 -26.04 -16.03 2.34
N ASN A 160 -26.75 -15.33 3.23
CA ASN A 160 -28.01 -14.67 2.86
C ASN A 160 -27.78 -13.55 1.84
N LEU A 161 -26.71 -12.77 2.02
CA LEU A 161 -26.35 -11.71 1.08
C LEU A 161 -25.95 -12.25 -0.30
N LEU A 162 -25.33 -13.43 -0.38
CA LEU A 162 -25.04 -14.11 -1.64
C LEU A 162 -26.31 -14.41 -2.46
N GLU A 163 -27.39 -14.84 -1.81
CA GLU A 163 -28.68 -15.07 -2.48
C GLU A 163 -29.25 -13.77 -3.05
N VAL A 164 -29.20 -12.68 -2.25
CA VAL A 164 -29.63 -11.34 -2.68
C VAL A 164 -28.79 -10.86 -3.87
N MET A 165 -27.46 -10.97 -3.79
CA MET A 165 -26.56 -10.65 -4.91
C MET A 165 -26.85 -11.50 -6.14
N GLY A 166 -27.18 -12.78 -5.96
CA GLY A 166 -27.62 -13.69 -7.01
C GLY A 166 -28.86 -13.19 -7.75
N GLY A 167 -29.83 -12.63 -7.04
CA GLY A 167 -31.00 -11.97 -7.63
C GLY A 167 -30.65 -10.67 -8.35
N VAL A 168 -29.89 -9.77 -7.71
CA VAL A 168 -29.52 -8.46 -8.29
C VAL A 168 -28.67 -8.61 -9.54
N THR A 169 -27.77 -9.60 -9.60
CA THR A 169 -26.91 -9.86 -10.77
C THR A 169 -27.66 -10.38 -12.01
N ARG A 170 -28.92 -10.81 -11.86
CA ARG A 170 -29.81 -11.17 -12.99
C ARG A 170 -30.46 -9.96 -13.66
N LEU A 171 -30.41 -8.78 -13.03
CA LEU A 171 -30.91 -7.56 -13.64
C LEU A 171 -30.12 -7.22 -14.91
N PRO A 172 -30.75 -6.65 -15.94
CA PRO A 172 -30.05 -6.30 -17.17
C PRO A 172 -28.96 -5.24 -16.93
N ARG A 173 -29.18 -4.34 -15.96
CA ARG A 173 -28.28 -3.26 -15.55
C ARG A 173 -28.31 -3.08 -14.04
N VAL A 174 -27.15 -2.85 -13.42
CA VAL A 174 -27.03 -2.52 -12.00
C VAL A 174 -26.49 -1.09 -11.85
N PRO A 175 -27.30 -0.12 -11.41
CA PRO A 175 -26.81 1.24 -11.19
C PRO A 175 -25.91 1.31 -9.95
N PHE A 176 -25.05 2.33 -9.89
CA PHE A 176 -24.12 2.53 -8.78
C PHE A 176 -24.78 2.47 -7.40
N ARG A 177 -25.99 3.04 -7.23
CA ARG A 177 -26.69 3.04 -5.94
C ARG A 177 -26.99 1.62 -5.45
N THR A 178 -27.47 0.74 -6.33
CA THR A 178 -27.78 -0.65 -5.99
C THR A 178 -26.50 -1.44 -5.73
N PHE A 179 -25.48 -1.26 -6.56
CA PHE A 179 -24.15 -1.86 -6.36
C PHE A 179 -23.57 -1.47 -4.98
N TYR A 180 -23.52 -0.17 -4.71
CA TYR A 180 -22.97 0.37 -3.46
C TYR A 180 -23.79 -0.06 -2.25
N ALA A 181 -25.13 -0.04 -2.31
CA ALA A 181 -25.98 -0.48 -1.21
C ALA A 181 -25.77 -1.96 -0.90
N THR A 182 -25.68 -2.82 -1.92
CA THR A 182 -25.46 -4.26 -1.75
C THR A 182 -24.13 -4.54 -1.04
N LEU A 183 -23.04 -3.91 -1.48
CA LEU A 183 -21.73 -4.06 -0.83
C LEU A 183 -21.64 -3.32 0.51
N SER A 184 -22.45 -2.29 0.74
CA SER A 184 -22.55 -1.62 2.04
C SER A 184 -23.18 -2.53 3.09
N VAL A 185 -24.09 -3.43 2.70
CA VAL A 185 -24.59 -4.48 3.60
C VAL A 185 -23.46 -5.43 3.97
N ALA A 186 -22.68 -5.92 3.00
CA ALA A 186 -21.50 -6.75 3.29
C ALA A 186 -20.54 -6.05 4.26
N HIS A 187 -20.23 -4.78 3.98
CA HIS A 187 -19.37 -3.95 4.82
C HIS A 187 -19.90 -3.84 6.26
N ARG A 188 -21.22 -3.64 6.43
CA ARG A 188 -21.87 -3.61 7.75
C ARG A 188 -21.69 -4.93 8.48
N GLU A 189 -21.97 -6.06 7.85
CA GLU A 189 -21.85 -7.38 8.48
C GLU A 189 -20.40 -7.67 8.91
N VAL A 190 -19.41 -7.28 8.08
CA VAL A 190 -17.98 -7.35 8.47
C VAL A 190 -17.68 -6.43 9.66
N SER A 191 -18.21 -5.21 9.67
CA SER A 191 -17.96 -4.25 10.75
C SER A 191 -18.56 -4.67 12.11
N LEU A 192 -19.64 -5.46 12.08
CA LEU A 192 -20.32 -5.98 13.26
C LEU A 192 -19.71 -7.29 13.78
N SER A 193 -18.77 -7.89 13.04
CA SER A 193 -18.03 -9.05 13.53
C SER A 193 -17.11 -8.63 14.67
N ALA A 194 -17.33 -9.24 15.85
CA ALA A 194 -16.53 -8.95 17.03
C ALA A 194 -15.07 -9.42 16.90
N PHE A 195 -14.81 -10.48 16.12
CA PHE A 195 -13.49 -11.10 16.00
C PHE A 195 -12.84 -10.95 14.61
N PHE A 196 -13.61 -10.74 13.54
CA PHE A 196 -13.14 -10.73 12.15
C PHE A 196 -13.49 -9.42 11.43
N ASN A 197 -12.94 -8.31 11.92
CA ASN A 197 -13.11 -6.99 11.33
C ASN A 197 -11.76 -6.42 10.86
N PRO A 198 -11.39 -6.61 9.58
CA PRO A 198 -10.15 -6.09 8.99
C PRO A 198 -10.30 -4.70 8.35
N LEU A 199 -11.37 -3.97 8.65
CA LEU A 199 -11.74 -2.78 7.88
C LEU A 199 -10.89 -1.55 8.18
N ALA A 200 -10.21 -1.49 9.33
CA ALA A 200 -9.34 -0.35 9.60
C ALA A 200 -8.12 -0.38 8.67
N ALA A 201 -7.83 0.77 8.09
CA ALA A 201 -6.61 0.95 7.31
C ALA A 201 -5.40 1.03 8.27
N LEU A 202 -4.27 0.46 7.85
CA LEU A 202 -3.01 0.48 8.61
C LEU A 202 -3.11 -0.18 10.01
N GLU A 203 -4.07 -1.08 10.20
CA GLU A 203 -4.15 -2.00 11.34
C GLU A 203 -3.45 -3.30 11.02
N PHE A 204 -2.65 -3.84 11.94
CA PHE A 204 -1.86 -5.07 11.75
C PHE A 204 -2.25 -6.22 12.67
N ARG A 205 -2.06 -7.44 12.15
CA ARG A 205 -2.39 -8.72 12.79
C ARG A 205 -1.08 -9.47 13.09
N PRO A 206 -0.76 -9.79 14.35
CA PRO A 206 0.49 -10.48 14.68
C PRO A 206 0.60 -11.87 14.03
N GLU A 207 -0.52 -12.51 13.75
CA GLU A 207 -0.59 -13.89 13.27
C GLU A 207 0.06 -14.01 11.89
N PHE A 208 0.01 -12.93 11.11
CA PHE A 208 0.45 -12.99 9.72
C PHE A 208 1.15 -11.72 9.19
N ASP A 209 1.12 -10.59 9.91
CA ASP A 209 1.92 -9.39 9.55
C ASP A 209 3.25 -9.30 10.31
N ARG A 210 3.59 -10.30 11.14
CA ARG A 210 4.87 -10.33 11.84
C ARG A 210 6.02 -10.37 10.82
N ILE A 211 7.01 -9.51 11.03
CA ILE A 211 8.25 -9.47 10.26
C ILE A 211 9.20 -10.45 10.95
N THR A 212 9.66 -11.45 10.22
CA THR A 212 10.57 -12.48 10.74
C THR A 212 12.03 -12.08 10.65
N ASN A 213 12.35 -11.10 9.80
CA ASN A 213 13.72 -10.66 9.59
C ASN A 213 14.28 -9.90 10.80
N VAL A 214 15.26 -10.49 11.48
CA VAL A 214 15.86 -9.94 12.70
C VAL A 214 16.54 -8.59 12.45
N ARG A 215 17.27 -8.44 11.34
CA ARG A 215 17.95 -7.17 11.00
C ARG A 215 16.96 -6.02 10.84
N VAL A 216 15.81 -6.27 10.19
CA VAL A 216 14.75 -5.27 10.07
C VAL A 216 14.13 -4.92 11.44
N LEU A 217 13.91 -5.91 12.30
CA LEU A 217 13.39 -5.68 13.66
C LEU A 217 14.36 -4.85 14.52
N GLU A 218 15.66 -5.17 14.47
CA GLU A 218 16.70 -4.42 15.18
C GLU A 218 16.79 -2.98 14.67
N LEU A 219 16.73 -2.78 13.35
CA LEU A 219 16.74 -1.45 12.75
C LEU A 219 15.59 -0.57 13.25
N MET A 220 14.38 -1.11 13.28
CA MET A 220 13.22 -0.38 13.77
C MET A 220 13.41 0.04 15.24
N ARG A 221 14.01 -0.80 16.08
CA ARG A 221 14.26 -0.49 17.50
C ARG A 221 15.30 0.61 17.69
N GLN A 222 16.29 0.69 16.81
CA GLN A 222 17.37 1.66 16.88
C GLN A 222 16.96 3.08 16.45
N VAL A 223 15.77 3.25 15.84
CA VAL A 223 15.29 4.58 15.44
C VAL A 223 15.01 5.44 16.68
N PRO A 224 15.69 6.60 16.81
CA PRO A 224 15.42 7.56 17.88
C PRO A 224 14.13 8.33 17.59
N GLY A 225 13.49 8.82 18.66
CA GLY A 225 12.21 9.52 18.56
C GLY A 225 11.03 8.56 18.39
N GLU A 226 10.00 8.76 19.22
CA GLU A 226 8.79 7.92 19.22
C GLU A 226 8.07 7.96 17.87
N GLN A 227 7.86 9.17 17.33
CA GLN A 227 7.10 9.36 16.09
C GLN A 227 7.86 8.83 14.87
N ALA A 228 9.17 9.07 14.79
CA ALA A 228 10.02 8.53 13.74
C ALA A 228 10.00 7.00 13.75
N ARG A 229 10.17 6.39 14.92
CA ARG A 229 10.10 4.93 15.10
C ARG A 229 8.76 4.36 14.65
N ARG A 230 7.65 5.00 15.04
CA ARG A 230 6.30 4.58 14.65
C ARG A 230 6.07 4.67 13.15
N LEU A 231 6.48 5.76 12.50
CA LEU A 231 6.36 5.96 11.06
C LEU A 231 7.16 4.93 10.27
N VAL A 232 8.39 4.64 10.71
CA VAL A 232 9.26 3.62 10.12
C VAL A 232 8.63 2.24 10.25
N ALA A 233 8.19 1.85 11.46
CA ALA A 233 7.58 0.55 11.71
C ALA A 233 6.29 0.34 10.91
N LEU A 234 5.43 1.36 10.87
CA LEU A 234 4.20 1.34 10.06
C LEU A 234 4.52 1.17 8.56
N THR A 235 5.59 1.80 8.07
CA THR A 235 6.00 1.71 6.67
C THR A 235 6.51 0.30 6.34
N PHE A 236 7.40 -0.28 7.17
CA PHE A 236 7.85 -1.65 6.97
C PHE A 236 6.69 -2.65 6.99
N LEU A 237 5.84 -2.61 8.02
CA LEU A 237 4.68 -3.49 8.14
C LEU A 237 3.76 -3.39 6.91
N SER A 238 3.52 -2.18 6.42
CA SER A 238 2.71 -1.97 5.22
C SER A 238 3.35 -2.54 3.96
N LEU A 239 4.66 -2.35 3.77
CA LEU A 239 5.39 -2.89 2.61
C LEU A 239 5.42 -4.42 2.62
N PHE A 240 5.72 -5.05 3.75
CA PHE A 240 5.70 -6.52 3.89
C PHE A 240 4.31 -7.10 3.66
N ARG A 241 3.26 -6.46 4.18
CA ARG A 241 1.89 -6.85 3.90
C ARG A 241 1.53 -6.76 2.41
N MET A 242 1.94 -5.70 1.72
CA MET A 242 1.73 -5.59 0.27
C MET A 242 2.46 -6.69 -0.50
N LEU A 243 3.67 -7.09 -0.06
CA LEU A 243 4.35 -8.26 -0.63
C LEU A 243 3.54 -9.55 -0.41
N ARG A 244 2.89 -9.71 0.76
CA ARG A 244 1.98 -10.85 1.00
C ARG A 244 0.72 -10.80 0.14
N TYR A 245 0.19 -9.62 -0.20
CA TYR A 245 -0.90 -9.49 -1.17
C TYR A 245 -0.49 -9.97 -2.56
N LEU A 246 0.73 -9.66 -3.01
CA LEU A 246 1.25 -10.16 -4.29
C LEU A 246 1.42 -11.68 -4.28
N ALA A 247 1.93 -12.25 -3.19
CA ALA A 247 2.03 -13.70 -3.04
C ALA A 247 0.64 -14.38 -3.06
N LEU A 248 -0.35 -13.78 -2.40
CA LEU A 248 -1.72 -14.28 -2.42
C LEU A 248 -2.32 -14.22 -3.83
N LEU A 249 -2.10 -13.11 -4.58
CA LEU A 249 -2.54 -12.98 -5.98
C LEU A 249 -1.98 -14.10 -6.87
N GLU A 250 -0.68 -14.37 -6.78
CA GLU A 250 -0.01 -15.43 -7.54
C GLU A 250 -0.55 -16.83 -7.20
N HIS A 251 -1.01 -17.03 -5.97
CA HIS A 251 -1.63 -18.27 -5.54
C HIS A 251 -3.03 -18.41 -6.13
N VAL A 252 -3.91 -17.44 -5.88
CA VAL A 252 -5.34 -17.54 -6.24
C VAL A 252 -5.58 -17.49 -7.75
N VAL A 253 -4.70 -16.85 -8.53
CA VAL A 253 -4.87 -16.76 -10.00
C VAL A 253 -4.74 -18.11 -10.71
N ARG A 254 -4.16 -19.11 -10.03
CA ARG A 254 -4.04 -20.49 -10.53
C ARG A 254 -5.33 -21.29 -10.37
N GLU A 255 -6.29 -20.79 -9.58
CA GLU A 255 -7.58 -21.45 -9.42
C GLU A 255 -8.42 -21.38 -10.71
N PRO A 256 -9.40 -22.28 -10.91
CA PRO A 256 -10.20 -22.33 -12.15
C PRO A 256 -10.99 -21.05 -12.43
N ARG A 257 -11.47 -20.36 -11.38
CA ARG A 257 -12.30 -19.15 -11.47
C ARG A 257 -11.75 -18.04 -10.57
N PRO A 258 -10.62 -17.42 -10.95
CA PRO A 258 -9.89 -16.52 -10.06
C PRO A 258 -10.47 -15.11 -9.98
N GLY A 259 -11.36 -14.75 -10.91
CA GLY A 259 -11.77 -13.35 -11.16
C GLY A 259 -12.20 -12.59 -9.91
N GLY A 260 -13.26 -13.04 -9.24
CA GLY A 260 -13.78 -12.35 -8.07
C GLY A 260 -12.72 -12.13 -6.98
N VAL A 261 -11.99 -13.19 -6.65
CA VAL A 261 -10.93 -13.19 -5.62
C VAL A 261 -9.80 -12.21 -5.99
N VAL A 262 -9.31 -12.27 -7.23
CA VAL A 262 -8.23 -11.40 -7.73
C VAL A 262 -8.63 -9.92 -7.66
N TYR A 263 -9.83 -9.55 -8.13
CA TYR A 263 -10.28 -8.15 -8.10
C TYR A 263 -10.46 -7.62 -6.67
N LEU A 264 -10.94 -8.45 -5.74
CA LEU A 264 -11.05 -8.06 -4.33
C LEU A 264 -9.68 -7.82 -3.70
N ILE A 265 -8.70 -8.71 -3.93
CA ILE A 265 -7.33 -8.54 -3.40
C ILE A 265 -6.67 -7.28 -3.98
N LEU A 266 -6.79 -7.05 -5.29
CA LEU A 266 -6.30 -5.83 -5.92
C LEU A 266 -6.94 -4.57 -5.32
N SER A 267 -8.24 -4.61 -5.04
CA SER A 267 -8.92 -3.50 -4.39
C SER A 267 -8.36 -3.20 -2.99
N VAL A 268 -8.02 -4.23 -2.21
CA VAL A 268 -7.33 -4.08 -0.92
C VAL A 268 -5.94 -3.48 -1.10
N LEU A 269 -5.13 -4.04 -2.01
CA LEU A 269 -3.77 -3.54 -2.29
C LEU A 269 -3.79 -2.04 -2.61
N ARG A 270 -4.71 -1.60 -3.49
CA ARG A 270 -4.86 -0.19 -3.85
C ARG A 270 -5.34 0.67 -2.69
N SER A 271 -6.28 0.17 -1.88
CA SER A 271 -6.81 0.87 -0.73
C SER A 271 -5.74 1.11 0.34
N ASP A 272 -4.99 0.07 0.72
CA ASP A 272 -3.99 0.14 1.78
C ASP A 272 -2.77 0.95 1.37
N ALA A 273 -2.36 0.86 0.11
CA ALA A 273 -1.31 1.73 -0.38
C ALA A 273 -1.74 3.21 -0.46
N ARG A 274 -3.00 3.50 -0.83
CA ARG A 274 -3.51 4.87 -0.73
C ARG A 274 -3.57 5.37 0.70
N ALA A 275 -3.92 4.50 1.65
CA ALA A 275 -3.90 4.84 3.07
C ALA A 275 -2.48 5.16 3.55
N LEU A 276 -1.50 4.29 3.27
CA LEU A 276 -0.10 4.50 3.61
C LEU A 276 0.44 5.80 2.99
N THR A 277 0.32 5.94 1.67
CA THR A 277 0.88 7.11 0.97
C THR A 277 0.17 8.40 1.34
N GLY A 278 -1.14 8.36 1.63
CA GLY A 278 -1.89 9.48 2.18
C GLY A 278 -1.43 9.84 3.59
N TYR A 279 -1.18 8.85 4.44
CA TYR A 279 -0.71 9.04 5.81
C TYR A 279 0.69 9.66 5.83
N LEU A 280 1.65 9.06 5.14
CA LEU A 280 3.04 9.56 5.08
C LEU A 280 3.09 11.00 4.56
N ARG A 281 2.37 11.32 3.48
CA ARG A 281 2.36 12.67 2.92
C ARG A 281 1.75 13.73 3.83
N LYS A 282 0.69 13.38 4.56
CA LYS A 282 -0.07 14.36 5.36
C LYS A 282 0.43 14.47 6.80
N GLN A 283 1.00 13.41 7.35
CA GLN A 283 1.24 13.30 8.80
C GLN A 283 2.73 13.23 9.13
N ALA A 284 3.59 12.66 8.28
CA ALA A 284 4.99 12.44 8.64
C ALA A 284 5.72 13.75 8.96
N GLY A 285 5.55 14.79 8.13
CA GLY A 285 6.19 16.08 8.35
C GLY A 285 5.81 16.71 9.70
N GLN A 286 4.51 16.75 10.00
CA GLN A 286 4.00 17.31 11.25
C GLN A 286 4.45 16.48 12.46
N GLN A 287 4.30 15.15 12.43
CA GLN A 287 4.66 14.29 13.56
C GLN A 287 6.15 14.32 13.89
N LEU A 288 7.01 14.41 12.87
CA LEU A 288 8.46 14.51 13.07
C LEU A 288 8.83 15.88 13.65
N ALA A 289 8.22 16.96 13.16
CA ALA A 289 8.42 18.31 13.70
C ALA A 289 7.96 18.43 15.15
N ASP A 290 6.74 17.96 15.46
CA ASP A 290 6.19 17.95 16.83
C ASP A 290 7.09 17.14 17.77
N SER A 291 7.65 16.01 17.31
CA SER A 291 8.56 15.20 18.10
C SER A 291 9.88 15.94 18.38
N TYR A 292 10.43 16.63 17.38
CA TYR A 292 11.65 17.42 17.53
C TYR A 292 11.45 18.59 18.49
N GLU A 293 10.35 19.32 18.32
CA GLU A 293 9.96 20.47 19.15
C GLU A 293 9.83 20.06 20.62
N ARG A 294 9.20 18.91 20.90
CA ARG A 294 9.08 18.38 22.26
C ARG A 294 10.43 18.07 22.90
N GLU A 295 11.38 17.50 22.15
CA GLU A 295 12.72 17.24 22.69
C GLU A 295 13.50 18.54 22.89
N LEU A 296 13.38 19.50 21.97
CA LEU A 296 14.00 20.82 22.10
C LEU A 296 13.52 21.55 23.36
N PHE A 297 12.21 21.55 23.64
CA PHE A 297 11.64 22.21 24.82
C PHE A 297 11.98 21.55 26.16
N LYS A 298 12.52 20.32 26.15
CA LYS A 298 13.04 19.70 27.38
C LYS A 298 14.43 20.24 27.75
N ILE A 299 15.12 20.92 26.84
CA ILE A 299 16.48 21.43 27.05
C ILE A 299 16.40 22.80 27.74
N PRO A 300 16.96 22.97 28.94
CA PRO A 300 17.05 24.29 29.57
C PRO A 300 17.85 25.26 28.71
N ALA A 301 17.45 26.53 28.68
CA ALA A 301 18.10 27.56 27.85
C ALA A 301 19.63 27.62 28.04
N ALA A 302 20.12 27.46 29.28
CA ALA A 302 21.54 27.46 29.61
C ALA A 302 22.35 26.27 29.01
N GLN A 303 21.67 25.24 28.53
CA GLN A 303 22.28 24.03 27.94
C GLN A 303 22.14 23.99 26.42
N LEU A 304 21.47 24.97 25.79
CA LEU A 304 21.23 24.97 24.35
C LEU A 304 22.52 24.97 23.55
N ASP A 305 23.50 25.80 23.93
CA ASP A 305 24.79 25.86 23.23
C ASP A 305 25.54 24.52 23.32
N ALA A 306 25.54 23.89 24.50
CA ALA A 306 26.18 22.59 24.72
C ALA A 306 25.49 21.44 23.97
N LYS A 307 24.19 21.56 23.69
CA LYS A 307 23.39 20.55 22.98
C LYS A 307 23.11 20.89 21.50
N TYR A 308 23.66 22.00 21.00
CA TYR A 308 23.36 22.50 19.66
C TYR A 308 23.65 21.45 18.58
N GLU A 309 24.85 20.87 18.60
CA GLU A 309 25.27 19.86 17.61
C GLU A 309 24.44 18.57 17.70
N GLU A 310 24.06 18.14 18.91
CA GLU A 310 23.19 16.98 19.13
C GLU A 310 21.82 17.22 18.47
N MET A 311 21.22 18.39 18.72
CA MET A 311 19.92 18.76 18.17
C MET A 311 19.97 18.99 16.66
N LEU A 312 21.02 19.61 16.15
CA LEU A 312 21.22 19.77 14.71
C LEU A 312 21.35 18.41 14.00
N GLY A 313 22.11 17.49 14.59
CA GLY A 313 22.24 16.12 14.11
C GLY A 313 20.90 15.37 14.07
N GLU A 314 20.07 15.52 15.11
CA GLU A 314 18.73 14.93 15.14
C GLU A 314 17.81 15.57 14.10
N ALA A 315 17.83 16.89 13.93
CA ALA A 315 17.05 17.58 12.91
C ALA A 315 17.38 17.06 11.50
N HIS A 316 18.66 16.92 11.16
CA HIS A 316 19.09 16.36 9.88
C HIS A 316 18.63 14.90 9.70
N ARG A 317 18.70 14.08 10.75
CA ARG A 317 18.21 12.70 10.73
C ARG A 317 16.70 12.64 10.44
N LEU A 318 15.90 13.46 11.13
CA LEU A 318 14.45 13.50 10.94
C LEU A 318 14.08 14.00 9.54
N LEU A 319 14.82 14.97 8.99
CA LEU A 319 14.66 15.41 7.60
C LEU A 319 14.98 14.29 6.61
N ALA A 320 16.05 13.52 6.84
CA ALA A 320 16.39 12.37 6.00
C ALA A 320 15.31 11.27 6.05
N ILE A 321 14.74 10.99 7.22
CA ILE A 321 13.61 10.06 7.38
C ILE A 321 12.39 10.59 6.62
N LYS A 322 12.01 11.86 6.82
CA LYS A 322 10.88 12.51 6.14
C LYS A 322 11.00 12.39 4.62
N ALA A 323 12.17 12.75 4.07
CA ALA A 323 12.42 12.71 2.64
C ALA A 323 12.35 11.28 2.09
N THR A 324 12.88 10.30 2.83
CA THR A 324 12.80 8.87 2.47
C THR A 324 11.37 8.35 2.45
N LEU A 325 10.58 8.64 3.49
CA LEU A 325 9.17 8.27 3.56
C LEU A 325 8.36 8.95 2.44
N GLY A 326 8.66 10.22 2.14
CA GLY A 326 8.09 10.96 1.02
C GLY A 326 8.39 10.31 -0.33
N GLY A 327 9.65 9.91 -0.54
CA GLY A 327 10.09 9.24 -1.77
C GLY A 327 9.44 7.87 -1.97
N ILE A 328 9.36 7.05 -0.90
CA ILE A 328 8.63 5.77 -0.91
C ILE A 328 7.16 6.00 -1.25
N ALA A 329 6.52 7.01 -0.64
CA ALA A 329 5.11 7.29 -0.89
C ALA A 329 4.86 7.76 -2.33
N ALA A 330 5.76 8.55 -2.90
CA ALA A 330 5.68 9.01 -4.28
C ALA A 330 5.90 7.85 -5.27
N ASN A 331 6.92 7.02 -5.03
CA ASN A 331 7.20 5.84 -5.84
C ASN A 331 6.00 4.88 -5.88
N LEU A 332 5.50 4.48 -4.70
CA LEU A 332 4.39 3.54 -4.58
C LEU A 332 3.12 4.05 -5.29
N ARG A 333 2.86 5.35 -5.26
CA ARG A 333 1.72 5.94 -6.01
C ARG A 333 1.87 5.79 -7.51
N LEU A 334 3.08 6.02 -8.05
CA LEU A 334 3.32 5.86 -9.49
C LEU A 334 3.21 4.40 -9.91
N GLU A 335 3.85 3.49 -9.18
CA GLU A 335 3.79 2.05 -9.46
C GLU A 335 2.35 1.54 -9.49
N LEU A 336 1.56 1.88 -8.47
CA LEU A 336 0.17 1.44 -8.41
C LEU A 336 -0.71 2.12 -9.44
N ARG A 337 -0.43 3.38 -9.80
CA ARG A 337 -1.14 4.03 -10.89
C ARG A 337 -0.92 3.24 -12.18
N ARG A 338 0.34 2.97 -12.53
CA ARG A 338 0.71 2.19 -13.71
C ARG A 338 0.04 0.82 -13.69
N THR A 339 0.19 0.07 -12.61
CA THR A 339 -0.39 -1.26 -12.47
C THR A 339 -1.90 -1.27 -12.65
N PHE A 340 -2.62 -0.35 -12.03
CA PHE A 340 -4.08 -0.37 -12.07
C PHE A 340 -4.66 0.26 -13.33
N GLU A 341 -3.99 1.24 -13.93
CA GLU A 341 -4.52 1.94 -15.12
C GLU A 341 -4.11 1.23 -16.43
N HIS A 342 -3.00 0.51 -16.44
CA HIS A 342 -2.42 -0.05 -17.67
C HIS A 342 -2.17 -1.57 -17.63
N ASP A 343 -1.70 -2.12 -16.51
CA ASP A 343 -1.22 -3.52 -16.49
C ASP A 343 -2.34 -4.56 -16.21
N PHE A 344 -3.53 -4.12 -15.76
CA PHE A 344 -4.64 -5.01 -15.39
C PHE A 344 -5.96 -4.64 -16.07
N PRO A 345 -6.73 -5.64 -16.55
CA PRO A 345 -8.00 -5.38 -17.21
C PRO A 345 -9.05 -4.76 -16.26
N PRO A 346 -9.99 -3.96 -16.80
CA PRO A 346 -11.09 -3.40 -16.02
C PRO A 346 -12.09 -4.49 -15.58
N ALA A 347 -12.82 -4.20 -14.50
CA ALA A 347 -13.89 -5.04 -13.97
C ALA A 347 -15.18 -4.97 -14.82
N ASP A 348 -15.07 -5.25 -16.12
CA ASP A 348 -16.16 -5.19 -17.11
C ASP A 348 -16.59 -6.56 -17.67
N GLY A 349 -16.15 -7.65 -17.03
CA GLY A 349 -16.53 -9.02 -17.37
C GLY A 349 -15.81 -9.62 -18.59
N LYS A 350 -14.97 -8.85 -19.29
CA LYS A 350 -14.30 -9.32 -20.52
C LYS A 350 -12.99 -10.07 -20.28
N ALA A 351 -12.42 -9.95 -19.08
CA ALA A 351 -11.14 -10.58 -18.75
C ALA A 351 -11.30 -12.10 -18.62
N THR A 352 -10.57 -12.86 -19.44
CA THR A 352 -10.50 -14.33 -19.32
C THR A 352 -9.55 -14.75 -18.20
N SER A 353 -9.66 -16.00 -17.72
CA SER A 353 -8.74 -16.53 -16.69
C SER A 353 -7.27 -16.51 -17.14
N ASP A 354 -6.98 -16.74 -18.43
CA ASP A 354 -5.61 -16.68 -18.96
C ASP A 354 -5.06 -15.25 -19.04
N MET A 355 -5.90 -14.29 -19.44
CA MET A 355 -5.54 -12.88 -19.37
C MET A 355 -5.24 -12.46 -17.93
N MET A 356 -6.06 -12.89 -16.97
CA MET A 356 -5.80 -12.61 -15.54
C MET A 356 -4.49 -13.22 -15.06
N ARG A 357 -4.19 -14.48 -15.42
CA ARG A 357 -2.90 -15.12 -15.10
C ARG A 357 -1.71 -14.32 -15.62
N THR A 358 -1.78 -13.90 -16.88
CA THR A 358 -0.73 -13.11 -17.52
C THR A 358 -0.58 -11.74 -16.86
N SER A 359 -1.69 -11.05 -16.60
CA SER A 359 -1.68 -9.75 -15.93
C SER A 359 -1.18 -9.85 -14.48
N VAL A 360 -1.58 -10.85 -13.70
CA VAL A 360 -1.07 -11.05 -12.33
C VAL A 360 0.44 -11.32 -12.35
N ALA A 361 0.93 -12.15 -13.28
CA ALA A 361 2.36 -12.39 -13.43
C ALA A 361 3.12 -11.09 -13.76
N SER A 362 2.58 -10.26 -14.67
CA SER A 362 3.14 -8.94 -14.99
C SER A 362 3.16 -8.00 -13.77
N ILE A 363 2.05 -7.93 -13.03
CA ILE A 363 1.95 -7.13 -11.80
C ILE A 363 3.00 -7.57 -10.78
N ALA A 364 3.09 -8.87 -10.52
CA ALA A 364 4.04 -9.40 -9.55
C ALA A 364 5.49 -9.12 -9.97
N SER A 365 5.80 -9.26 -11.27
CA SER A 365 7.14 -8.97 -11.80
C SER A 365 7.54 -7.49 -11.69
N ASN A 366 6.58 -6.56 -11.70
CA ASN A 366 6.84 -5.13 -11.61
C ASN A 366 6.75 -4.59 -10.18
N LEU A 367 5.67 -4.90 -9.44
CA LEU A 367 5.43 -4.36 -8.11
C LEU A 367 6.30 -4.99 -7.01
N ARG A 368 6.59 -6.30 -7.09
CA ARG A 368 7.40 -6.97 -6.05
C ARG A 368 8.77 -6.33 -5.91
N PRO A 369 9.55 -6.12 -6.99
CA PRO A 369 10.86 -5.47 -6.86
C PRO A 369 10.74 -4.01 -6.42
N ALA A 370 9.63 -3.32 -6.73
CA ALA A 370 9.39 -1.95 -6.24
C ALA A 370 9.26 -1.91 -4.71
N LEU A 371 8.43 -2.81 -4.17
CA LEU A 371 8.18 -2.92 -2.74
C LEU A 371 9.44 -3.39 -1.99
N GLN A 372 10.17 -4.36 -2.55
CA GLN A 372 11.45 -4.82 -2.01
C GLN A 372 12.47 -3.69 -1.98
N ASN A 373 12.62 -2.93 -3.08
CA ASN A 373 13.51 -1.78 -3.11
C ASN A 373 13.12 -0.70 -2.09
N ALA A 374 11.82 -0.45 -1.88
CA ALA A 374 11.36 0.48 -0.84
C ALA A 374 11.78 0.04 0.58
N VAL A 375 11.76 -1.27 0.87
CA VAL A 375 12.26 -1.83 2.13
C VAL A 375 13.77 -1.59 2.28
N LEU A 376 14.54 -1.86 1.22
CA LEU A 376 16.01 -1.67 1.24
C LEU A 376 16.40 -0.19 1.37
N VAL A 377 15.74 0.70 0.62
CA VAL A 377 15.95 2.16 0.68
C VAL A 377 15.64 2.70 2.08
N LEU A 378 14.56 2.22 2.71
CA LEU A 378 14.23 2.59 4.09
C LEU A 378 15.32 2.14 5.07
N GLY A 379 15.78 0.88 4.97
CA GLY A 379 16.88 0.38 5.80
C GLY A 379 18.17 1.18 5.64
N LYS A 380 18.52 1.54 4.39
CA LYS A 380 19.70 2.37 4.08
C LYS A 380 19.60 3.77 4.68
N ALA A 381 18.42 4.39 4.62
CA ALA A 381 18.20 5.70 5.22
C ALA A 381 18.39 5.71 6.75
N LEU A 382 18.19 4.55 7.40
CA LEU A 382 18.41 4.36 8.84
C LEU A 382 19.86 3.97 9.18
N GLY A 383 20.77 3.98 8.21
CA GLY A 383 22.19 3.71 8.43
C GLY A 383 22.58 2.23 8.34
N ALA A 384 21.66 1.33 8.00
CA ALA A 384 22.00 -0.07 7.76
C ALA A 384 22.16 -0.37 6.27
N ARG A 385 23.21 -1.12 5.96
CA ARG A 385 23.26 -1.87 4.70
C ARG A 385 22.43 -3.13 4.87
N LEU A 386 21.13 -3.03 4.64
CA LEU A 386 20.31 -4.19 4.32
C LEU A 386 20.79 -4.68 2.94
N ASP A 387 21.66 -5.67 2.93
CA ASP A 387 22.02 -6.38 1.73
C ASP A 387 20.84 -7.23 1.22
N GLU A 388 20.74 -7.38 -0.09
CA GLU A 388 19.77 -8.30 -0.70
C GLU A 388 19.95 -9.75 -0.19
N HIS A 389 21.14 -10.07 0.31
CA HIS A 389 21.58 -11.32 0.91
C HIS A 389 21.11 -11.54 2.36
N GLY A 390 20.40 -10.58 2.97
CA GLY A 390 19.90 -10.74 4.33
C GLY A 390 18.40 -10.54 4.50
N VAL A 391 17.66 -9.99 3.52
CA VAL A 391 16.23 -9.65 3.67
C VAL A 391 15.31 -10.44 2.74
N PHE A 392 15.74 -10.72 1.51
CA PHE A 392 14.88 -11.34 0.48
C PHE A 392 15.50 -12.57 -0.19
N ASP A 393 16.67 -13.02 0.27
CA ASP A 393 17.46 -14.23 -0.03
C ASP A 393 16.92 -15.13 -1.15
N ASP A 394 16.91 -14.59 -2.37
CA ASP A 394 16.55 -15.30 -3.59
C ASP A 394 17.36 -14.71 -4.75
N ALA A 395 18.11 -15.56 -5.45
CA ALA A 395 18.86 -15.16 -6.64
C ALA A 395 17.94 -14.55 -7.73
N ALA A 396 16.68 -14.98 -7.80
CA ALA A 396 15.69 -14.40 -8.67
C ALA A 396 15.29 -12.98 -8.21
N ALA A 397 15.14 -12.75 -6.90
CA ALA A 397 14.87 -11.42 -6.35
C ALA A 397 16.03 -10.45 -6.65
N ARG A 398 17.28 -10.89 -6.46
CA ARG A 398 18.49 -10.10 -6.82
C ARG A 398 18.50 -9.69 -8.28
N ARG A 399 18.33 -10.67 -9.19
CA ARG A 399 18.27 -10.38 -10.62
C ARG A 399 17.16 -9.40 -10.97
N SER A 400 16.00 -9.54 -10.32
CA SER A 400 14.85 -8.66 -10.55
C SER A 400 15.08 -7.23 -10.04
N LEU A 401 15.65 -7.09 -8.84
CA LEU A 401 16.06 -5.81 -8.25
C LEU A 401 17.13 -5.12 -9.09
N SER A 402 18.19 -5.82 -9.49
CA SER A 402 19.23 -5.29 -10.37
C SER A 402 18.68 -4.87 -11.73
N ASN A 403 17.82 -5.68 -12.36
CA ASN A 403 17.19 -5.30 -13.63
C ASN A 403 16.31 -4.07 -13.50
N ARG A 404 15.52 -3.99 -12.44
CA ARG A 404 14.66 -2.84 -12.15
C ARG A 404 15.50 -1.60 -11.89
N LEU A 405 16.55 -1.70 -11.07
CA LEU A 405 17.45 -0.60 -10.79
C LEU A 405 18.10 -0.09 -12.09
N ARG A 406 18.58 -0.98 -12.95
CA ARG A 406 19.14 -0.63 -14.28
C ARG A 406 18.12 0.16 -15.12
N ARG A 407 16.86 -0.29 -15.15
CA ARG A 407 15.76 0.39 -15.84
C ARG A 407 15.46 1.75 -15.24
N ASP A 408 15.30 1.84 -13.92
CA ASP A 408 14.93 3.06 -13.20
C ASP A 408 16.06 4.12 -13.32
N VAL A 409 17.33 3.72 -13.23
CA VAL A 409 18.49 4.60 -13.49
C VAL A 409 18.46 5.14 -14.92
N TRP A 410 18.24 4.28 -15.92
CA TRP A 410 18.16 4.72 -17.32
C TRP A 410 17.00 5.68 -17.56
N MET A 411 15.80 5.35 -17.05
CA MET A 411 14.60 6.20 -17.19
C MET A 411 14.82 7.55 -16.53
N PHE A 412 15.35 7.57 -15.29
CA PHE A 412 15.58 8.82 -14.58
C PHE A 412 16.67 9.66 -15.24
N ALA A 413 17.72 9.05 -15.81
CA ALA A 413 18.70 9.77 -16.60
C ALA A 413 18.06 10.51 -17.80
N GLN A 414 17.05 9.91 -18.46
CA GLN A 414 16.31 10.60 -19.51
C GLN A 414 15.48 11.77 -18.98
N ILE A 415 14.86 11.62 -17.80
CA ILE A 415 14.09 12.71 -17.15
C ILE A 415 15.02 13.88 -16.81
N VAL A 416 16.17 13.61 -16.20
CA VAL A 416 17.17 14.64 -15.85
C VAL A 416 17.70 15.35 -17.09
N ARG A 417 18.01 14.59 -18.15
CA ARG A 417 18.43 15.16 -19.44
C ARG A 417 17.35 16.06 -20.05
N ALA A 418 16.10 15.62 -20.04
CA ALA A 418 14.97 16.39 -20.57
C ALA A 418 14.73 17.67 -19.77
N PHE A 419 14.84 17.60 -18.44
CA PHE A 419 14.78 18.77 -17.56
C PHE A 419 15.86 19.79 -17.90
N GLY A 420 17.12 19.38 -17.99
CA GLY A 420 18.23 20.28 -18.35
C GLY A 420 18.04 20.93 -19.72
N ALA A 421 17.60 20.16 -20.72
CA ALA A 421 17.31 20.68 -22.06
C ALA A 421 16.17 21.71 -22.05
N LYS A 422 15.08 21.45 -21.33
CA LYS A 422 13.93 22.35 -21.25
C LYS A 422 14.23 23.62 -20.45
N ALA A 423 14.99 23.50 -19.35
CA ALA A 423 15.41 24.62 -18.54
C ALA A 423 16.32 25.59 -19.31
N ARG A 424 17.28 25.08 -20.10
CA ARG A 424 18.16 25.90 -20.96
C ARG A 424 17.41 26.61 -22.09
N GLY A 425 16.32 26.02 -22.57
CA GLY A 425 15.44 26.62 -23.58
C GLY A 425 14.43 27.62 -23.02
N THR A 426 14.37 27.81 -21.70
CA THR A 426 13.44 28.74 -21.06
C THR A 426 13.99 30.17 -21.15
N PRO A 427 13.32 31.11 -21.84
CA PRO A 427 13.81 32.47 -21.97
C PRO A 427 13.87 33.17 -20.60
N SER A 428 14.99 33.84 -20.31
CA SER A 428 15.25 34.51 -19.01
C SER A 428 14.33 35.72 -18.74
N ARG A 429 13.45 36.08 -19.68
CA ARG A 429 12.67 37.31 -19.68
C ARG A 429 11.33 37.07 -20.40
N GLU A 430 10.36 36.47 -19.72
CA GLU A 430 8.97 36.60 -20.13
C GLU A 430 8.33 37.74 -19.34
N ASP A 431 7.90 38.75 -20.10
CA ASP A 431 6.97 39.78 -19.65
C ASP A 431 5.81 39.12 -18.93
N ARG A 432 5.64 39.55 -17.68
CA ARG A 432 4.49 39.24 -16.83
C ARG A 432 3.21 39.52 -17.63
N TRP A 433 2.48 38.46 -18.06
CA TRP A 433 1.00 38.37 -18.13
C TRP A 433 0.37 37.56 -19.30
N SER A 434 1.04 36.62 -19.99
CA SER A 434 0.31 35.75 -20.94
C SER A 434 0.75 34.30 -20.94
N GLY A 435 0.06 33.46 -20.15
CA GLY A 435 0.02 32.00 -20.34
C GLY A 435 0.02 31.19 -19.04
N PRO A 436 -0.50 29.93 -19.04
CA PRO A 436 -0.38 29.04 -17.89
C PRO A 436 1.10 28.83 -17.56
N SER A 437 1.44 29.02 -16.27
CA SER A 437 2.80 29.29 -15.79
C SER A 437 3.91 28.46 -16.44
N SER A 438 4.98 29.12 -16.91
CA SER A 438 6.26 28.54 -17.36
C SER A 438 6.95 27.63 -16.33
N LEU A 439 6.37 27.49 -15.12
CA LEU A 439 6.88 26.70 -13.98
C LEU A 439 6.39 25.26 -13.93
N GLN A 440 5.44 24.87 -14.78
CA GLN A 440 4.81 23.55 -14.69
C GLN A 440 5.85 22.42 -14.84
N PHE A 441 6.83 22.59 -15.73
CA PHE A 441 7.86 21.57 -15.97
C PHE A 441 8.80 21.37 -14.78
N VAL A 442 9.04 22.41 -13.97
CA VAL A 442 9.85 22.32 -12.75
C VAL A 442 9.08 21.52 -11.71
N ARG A 443 7.78 21.79 -11.52
CA ARG A 443 6.93 21.03 -10.60
C ARG A 443 6.79 19.55 -11.02
N GLU A 444 6.68 19.30 -12.32
CA GLU A 444 6.70 17.95 -12.89
C GLU A 444 8.03 17.25 -12.60
N PHE A 445 9.16 17.92 -12.86
CA PHE A 445 10.48 17.39 -12.56
C PHE A 445 10.65 17.06 -11.08
N LEU A 446 10.28 17.96 -10.16
CA LEU A 446 10.33 17.71 -8.71
C LEU A 446 9.44 16.52 -8.30
N THR A 447 8.30 16.35 -8.97
CA THR A 447 7.42 15.19 -8.75
C THR A 447 8.11 13.88 -9.19
N TYR A 448 8.73 13.87 -10.36
CA TYR A 448 9.49 12.70 -10.84
C TYR A 448 10.74 12.44 -10.00
N PHE A 449 11.44 13.49 -9.59
CA PHE A 449 12.59 13.39 -8.69
C PHE A 449 12.18 12.74 -7.37
N ASN A 450 11.13 13.21 -6.72
CA ASN A 450 10.67 12.61 -5.47
C ASN A 450 10.28 11.13 -5.64
N ALA A 451 9.67 10.76 -6.77
CA ALA A 451 9.18 9.39 -6.97
C ALA A 451 10.23 8.39 -7.46
N MET A 452 11.23 8.83 -8.21
CA MET A 452 12.22 7.94 -8.85
C MET A 452 13.66 8.39 -8.55
N GLY A 453 13.95 9.69 -8.65
CA GLY A 453 15.30 10.22 -8.45
C GLY A 453 15.81 10.10 -7.01
N TYR A 454 15.01 10.45 -6.01
CA TYR A 454 15.41 10.44 -4.61
C TYR A 454 15.79 9.02 -4.11
N PRO A 455 14.99 7.97 -4.36
CA PRO A 455 15.40 6.60 -4.05
C PRO A 455 16.73 6.19 -4.69
N LEU A 456 16.96 6.55 -5.96
CA LEU A 456 18.20 6.25 -6.68
C LEU A 456 19.40 6.97 -6.07
N LEU A 457 19.22 8.25 -5.78
CA LEU A 457 20.25 9.08 -5.17
C LEU A 457 20.68 8.45 -3.83
N ARG A 458 19.71 8.11 -2.98
CA ARG A 458 20.01 7.49 -1.67
C ARG A 458 20.62 6.09 -1.81
N ALA A 459 20.13 5.28 -2.76
CA ALA A 459 20.63 3.93 -2.98
C ALA A 459 22.07 3.89 -3.53
N ALA A 460 22.47 4.88 -4.32
CA ALA A 460 23.74 4.88 -5.04
C ALA A 460 24.89 5.67 -4.37
N ASP A 461 24.66 6.28 -3.20
CA ASP A 461 25.66 7.08 -2.47
C ASP A 461 26.28 8.20 -3.34
N TYR A 462 25.41 8.97 -4.02
CA TYR A 462 25.86 10.07 -4.89
C TYR A 462 26.69 11.10 -4.11
N PRO A 463 27.93 11.43 -4.54
CA PRO A 463 28.84 12.28 -3.76
C PRO A 463 28.36 13.72 -3.52
N ARG A 464 27.56 14.29 -4.45
CA ARG A 464 27.05 15.67 -4.36
C ARG A 464 25.60 15.71 -3.84
N PHE A 465 25.21 14.76 -2.99
CA PHE A 465 23.84 14.68 -2.47
C PHE A 465 23.33 16.00 -1.89
N ASP A 466 24.06 16.58 -0.95
CA ASP A 466 23.61 17.78 -0.24
C ASP A 466 23.51 18.98 -1.16
N ALA A 467 24.49 19.17 -2.05
CA ALA A 467 24.48 20.23 -3.05
C ALA A 467 23.29 20.11 -4.02
N PHE A 468 23.00 18.88 -4.47
CA PHE A 468 21.89 18.60 -5.36
C PHE A 468 20.53 18.84 -4.68
N ILE A 469 20.33 18.33 -3.47
CA ILE A 469 19.09 18.55 -2.71
C ILE A 469 18.89 20.03 -2.39
N ALA A 470 19.94 20.74 -1.97
CA ALA A 470 19.85 22.17 -1.72
C ALA A 470 19.43 22.96 -2.97
N ALA A 471 19.97 22.60 -4.14
CA ALA A 471 19.58 23.22 -5.40
C ALA A 471 18.11 22.95 -5.77
N LEU A 472 17.60 21.74 -5.51
CA LEU A 472 16.20 21.41 -5.77
C LEU A 472 15.23 22.06 -4.78
N ASN A 473 15.55 22.08 -3.49
CA ASN A 473 14.72 22.73 -2.48
C ASN A 473 14.59 24.24 -2.74
N ALA A 474 15.67 24.88 -3.21
CA ALA A 474 15.66 26.30 -3.60
C ALA A 474 14.70 26.61 -4.75
N LEU A 475 14.31 25.60 -5.55
CA LEU A 475 13.27 25.73 -6.59
C LEU A 475 11.84 25.51 -6.04
N GLU A 476 11.68 24.80 -4.92
CA GLU A 476 10.38 24.51 -4.30
C GLU A 476 9.86 25.69 -3.46
N GLU A 477 10.77 26.50 -2.89
CA GLU A 477 10.46 27.58 -1.94
C GLU A 477 9.94 28.89 -2.59
N THR A 478 9.88 28.99 -3.92
CA THR A 478 9.54 30.26 -4.60
C THR A 478 8.47 30.10 -5.68
N ASP A 479 7.47 30.98 -5.64
CA ASP A 479 6.43 31.09 -6.69
C ASP A 479 6.94 31.72 -8.01
N LEU A 480 8.17 32.25 -8.01
CA LEU A 480 8.84 32.85 -9.17
C LEU A 480 10.16 32.12 -9.44
N LEU A 481 10.46 31.84 -10.72
CA LEU A 481 11.77 31.31 -11.12
C LEU A 481 12.83 32.41 -11.03
N ASP A 482 13.75 32.24 -10.08
CA ASP A 482 15.03 32.92 -10.08
C ASP A 482 15.97 32.25 -11.10
N PRO A 483 16.38 32.94 -12.19
CA PRO A 483 17.25 32.36 -13.21
C PRO A 483 18.54 31.78 -12.64
N ALA A 484 19.13 32.39 -11.61
CA ALA A 484 20.36 31.90 -11.00
C ALA A 484 20.15 30.60 -10.23
N ARG A 485 18.97 30.42 -9.60
CA ARG A 485 18.60 29.15 -8.95
C ARG A 485 18.34 28.05 -9.97
N LEU A 486 17.68 28.40 -11.08
CA LEU A 486 17.43 27.46 -12.17
C LEU A 486 18.75 26.99 -12.79
N GLU A 487 19.67 27.90 -13.09
CA GLU A 487 21.01 27.56 -13.60
C GLU A 487 21.78 26.65 -12.64
N ARG A 488 21.74 26.94 -11.34
CA ARG A 488 22.36 26.08 -10.32
C ARG A 488 21.76 24.67 -10.32
N ALA A 489 20.44 24.57 -10.36
CA ALA A 489 19.76 23.28 -10.42
C ALA A 489 20.05 22.51 -11.72
N VAL A 490 20.19 23.21 -12.85
CA VAL A 490 20.60 22.62 -14.13
C VAL A 490 22.03 22.08 -14.07
N ALA A 491 22.97 22.85 -13.49
CA ALA A 491 24.34 22.40 -13.31
C ALA A 491 24.43 21.15 -12.42
N GLU A 492 23.69 21.12 -11.32
CA GLU A 492 23.61 19.93 -10.45
C GLU A 492 22.91 18.74 -11.16
N ALA A 493 21.88 18.99 -11.98
CA ALA A 493 21.23 17.99 -12.81
C ALA A 493 22.18 17.36 -13.85
N GLU A 494 23.06 18.14 -14.46
CA GLU A 494 24.06 17.62 -15.40
C GLU A 494 25.08 16.71 -14.73
N GLN A 495 25.57 17.12 -13.55
CA GLN A 495 26.45 16.29 -12.73
C GLN A 495 25.77 14.97 -12.34
N PHE A 496 24.49 15.04 -11.95
CA PHE A 496 23.73 13.85 -11.59
C PHE A 496 23.45 12.96 -12.82
N PHE A 497 23.18 13.54 -13.99
CA PHE A 497 23.03 12.79 -15.25
C PHE A 497 24.30 12.02 -15.61
N ALA A 498 25.47 12.64 -15.48
CA ALA A 498 26.75 11.99 -15.71
C ALA A 498 26.96 10.81 -14.75
N PHE A 499 26.65 11.00 -13.47
CA PHE A 499 26.68 9.94 -12.47
C PHE A 499 25.72 8.79 -12.79
N LEU A 500 24.46 9.08 -13.15
CA LEU A 500 23.47 8.04 -13.51
C LEU A 500 23.90 7.26 -14.75
N SER A 501 24.56 7.91 -15.70
CA SER A 501 25.10 7.26 -16.90
C SER A 501 26.21 6.27 -16.55
N GLN A 502 27.12 6.64 -15.63
CA GLN A 502 28.15 5.73 -15.13
C GLN A 502 27.54 4.59 -14.30
N LEU A 503 26.58 4.90 -13.43
CA LEU A 503 25.90 3.92 -12.61
C LEU A 503 25.14 2.89 -13.45
N PHE A 504 24.51 3.32 -14.55
CA PHE A 504 23.84 2.43 -15.50
C PHE A 504 24.81 1.37 -16.06
N GLU A 505 25.99 1.80 -16.50
CA GLU A 505 27.03 0.89 -17.01
C GLU A 505 27.53 -0.05 -15.91
N GLN A 506 27.80 0.45 -14.70
CA GLN A 506 28.24 -0.36 -13.56
C GLN A 506 27.21 -1.44 -13.18
N ILE A 507 25.92 -1.10 -13.16
CA ILE A 507 24.85 -2.08 -12.90
C ILE A 507 24.80 -3.13 -14.02
N GLY A 508 25.02 -2.73 -15.27
CA GLY A 508 25.09 -3.64 -16.41
C GLY A 508 26.20 -4.69 -16.30
N GLN A 509 27.27 -4.40 -15.56
CA GLN A 509 28.39 -5.32 -15.32
C GLN A 509 28.21 -6.29 -14.15
N ARG A 510 27.10 -6.20 -13.39
CA ARG A 510 26.82 -7.14 -12.29
C ARG A 510 26.66 -8.57 -12.82
N ASP A 511 27.14 -9.55 -12.06
CA ASP A 511 27.16 -10.96 -12.46
C ASP A 511 25.79 -11.48 -12.89
N GLU A 512 24.73 -11.08 -12.19
CA GLU A 512 23.36 -11.49 -12.51
C GLU A 512 22.75 -10.85 -13.77
N LEU A 513 23.38 -9.78 -14.30
CA LEU A 513 22.91 -9.01 -15.47
C LEU A 513 23.84 -9.07 -16.68
N LYS A 514 25.09 -9.53 -16.51
CA LYS A 514 26.12 -9.52 -17.56
C LYS A 514 25.68 -10.18 -18.87
N THR A 515 24.82 -11.19 -18.79
CA THR A 515 24.26 -11.92 -19.95
C THR A 515 22.86 -11.46 -20.37
N VAL A 516 22.29 -10.44 -19.71
CA VAL A 516 20.92 -9.98 -19.92
C VAL A 516 20.94 -8.63 -20.65
N PRO A 517 20.57 -8.58 -21.95
CA PRO A 517 20.57 -7.32 -22.70
C PRO A 517 19.57 -6.32 -22.10
N PHE A 518 19.87 -5.03 -22.23
CA PHE A 518 18.96 -3.97 -21.78
C PHE A 518 17.92 -3.66 -22.86
N ASP A 519 16.64 -3.91 -22.55
CA ASP A 519 15.54 -3.58 -23.45
C ASP A 519 15.18 -2.10 -23.37
N ARG A 520 15.76 -1.31 -24.28
CA ARG A 520 15.49 0.13 -24.40
C ARG A 520 14.04 0.44 -24.80
N ARG A 521 13.38 -0.43 -25.57
CA ARG A 521 12.00 -0.21 -26.02
C ARG A 521 11.04 -0.35 -24.85
N ALA A 522 11.16 -1.44 -24.10
CA ALA A 522 10.37 -1.65 -22.89
C ALA A 522 10.61 -0.56 -21.83
N ALA A 523 11.86 -0.08 -21.70
CA ALA A 523 12.18 1.03 -20.79
C ALA A 523 11.57 2.36 -21.25
N ALA A 524 11.55 2.65 -22.55
CA ALA A 524 10.93 3.85 -23.10
C ALA A 524 9.39 3.83 -22.98
N GLU A 525 8.77 2.66 -23.21
CA GLU A 525 7.34 2.46 -22.99
C GLU A 525 6.98 2.65 -21.51
N ALA A 526 7.76 2.06 -20.60
CA ALA A 526 7.58 2.28 -19.17
C ALA A 526 7.70 3.76 -18.81
N LEU A 527 8.73 4.46 -19.31
CA LEU A 527 8.92 5.89 -19.09
C LEU A 527 7.70 6.70 -19.57
N ARG A 528 7.16 6.40 -20.74
CA ARG A 528 5.96 7.07 -21.26
C ARG A 528 4.76 6.88 -20.32
N LEU A 529 4.55 5.67 -19.81
CA LEU A 529 3.51 5.40 -18.81
C LEU A 529 3.73 6.17 -17.49
N TYR A 530 4.98 6.40 -17.09
CA TYR A 530 5.31 7.21 -15.90
C TYR A 530 5.04 8.70 -16.10
N LEU A 531 5.36 9.24 -17.28
CA LEU A 531 5.21 10.67 -17.57
C LEU A 531 3.73 11.06 -17.80
N GLY A 532 2.85 10.08 -18.05
CA GLY A 532 1.50 10.31 -18.53
C GLY A 532 1.50 10.63 -20.02
N ASP A 533 0.38 10.36 -20.70
CA ASP A 533 0.16 10.86 -22.07
C ASP A 533 -0.04 12.38 -22.09
#